data_AF-A0A6I1W135-F1
#
_entry.id   AF-A0A6I1W135-F1
#
_cell.length_a   1.000
_cell.length_b   1.000
_cell.length_c   1.000
_cell.angle_alpha   90.00
_cell.angle_beta   90.00
_cell.angle_gamma   90.00
#
_symmetry.space_group_name_H-M   'P 1'
#
loop_
_entity.id
_entity.type
_entity.pdbx_description
1 polymer ?
#
loop_
_entity_poly.entity_id
_entity_poly.type
_entity_poly.pdbx_seq_one_letter_code
_entity_poly.pdbx_strand_id
1 'polypeptide(L)'
;RAYRNMHPAMLGALGYAVMSCATLGGALERLVNYYPLISSGSLLKLELHDHIVKIVSIEVTKKVPRVFIDAGFSILLALIRWLVPHYYVVPLGVELVYAPPGERAG
;
A
#
# COMPACT_ATOMS: atom_id res chain seq x y z
N ARG A 1 6.21 -11.47 7.92
CA ARG A 1 6.71 -10.58 9.01
C ARG A 1 5.86 -9.32 9.16
N ALA A 2 5.58 -8.58 8.07
CA ALA A 2 4.77 -7.36 8.12
C ALA A 2 3.42 -7.52 8.86
N TYR A 3 2.66 -8.60 8.62
CA TYR A 3 1.37 -8.84 9.29
C TYR A 3 1.42 -8.93 10.82
N ARG A 4 2.58 -9.23 11.42
CA ARG A 4 2.74 -9.26 12.88
C ARG A 4 3.33 -7.97 13.47
N ASN A 5 3.99 -7.18 12.63
CA ASN A 5 4.81 -6.05 13.07
C ASN A 5 4.20 -4.70 12.69
N MET A 6 3.19 -4.70 11.82
CA MET A 6 2.53 -3.51 11.34
C MET A 6 1.24 -3.32 12.11
N HIS A 7 1.12 -2.15 12.76
CA HIS A 7 -0.10 -1.67 13.38
C HIS A 7 -0.38 -0.25 12.87
N PRO A 8 -1.61 0.11 12.49
CA PRO A 8 -1.87 1.43 11.88
C PRO A 8 -1.47 2.60 12.76
N ALA A 9 -1.49 2.44 14.10
CA ALA A 9 -1.00 3.45 15.04
C ALA A 9 0.46 3.91 14.79
N MET A 10 1.28 3.08 14.14
CA MET A 10 2.65 3.44 13.74
C MET A 10 2.69 4.54 12.67
N LEU A 11 1.56 4.80 11.99
CA LEU A 11 1.42 5.82 10.94
C LEU A 11 0.93 7.17 11.49
N GLY A 12 0.85 7.32 12.82
CA GLY A 12 0.42 8.58 13.47
C GLY A 12 -0.97 9.04 13.03
N ALA A 13 -1.10 10.32 12.65
CA ALA A 13 -2.37 10.93 12.25
C ALA A 13 -3.01 10.22 11.03
N LEU A 14 -2.20 9.77 10.08
CA LEU A 14 -2.68 8.97 8.95
C LEU A 14 -3.28 7.65 9.44
N GLY A 15 -2.63 6.98 10.40
CA GLY A 15 -3.13 5.76 11.02
C GLY A 15 -4.52 5.92 11.60
N TYR A 16 -4.74 7.00 12.34
CA TYR A 16 -6.05 7.34 12.90
C TYR A 16 -7.10 7.62 11.81
N ALA A 17 -6.75 8.38 10.78
CA ALA A 17 -7.66 8.69 9.68
C ALA A 17 -8.14 7.43 8.94
N VAL A 18 -7.26 6.45 8.77
CA VAL A 18 -7.58 5.17 8.13
C VAL A 18 -8.42 4.29 9.05
N MET A 19 -8.07 4.19 10.34
CA MET A 19 -8.80 3.38 11.32
C MET A 19 -10.23 3.86 11.61
N SER A 20 -10.50 5.15 11.42
CA SER A 20 -11.81 5.76 11.69
C SER A 20 -12.80 5.64 10.53
N CYS A 21 -12.42 5.00 9.43
CA CYS A 21 -13.29 4.81 8.27
C CYS A 21 -14.26 3.64 8.47
N ALA A 22 -15.52 3.83 8.05
CA ALA A 22 -16.55 2.79 8.11
C ALA A 22 -16.37 1.69 7.06
N THR A 23 -15.62 1.95 5.99
CA THR A 23 -15.41 1.01 4.88
C THR A 23 -13.94 0.92 4.51
N LEU A 24 -13.52 -0.23 3.96
CA LEU A 24 -12.18 -0.39 3.41
C LEU A 24 -11.90 0.62 2.28
N GLY A 25 -12.91 0.91 1.43
CA GLY A 25 -12.79 1.94 0.39
C GLY A 25 -12.44 3.31 0.97
N GLY A 26 -13.19 3.79 1.97
CA GLY A 26 -12.90 5.06 2.63
C GLY A 26 -11.53 5.06 3.30
N ALA A 27 -11.12 3.94 3.91
CA ALA A 27 -9.79 3.78 4.48
C ALA A 27 -8.68 3.92 3.42
N LEU A 28 -8.85 3.31 2.23
CA LEU A 28 -7.89 3.43 1.12
C LEU A 28 -7.85 4.84 0.52
N GLU A 29 -9.00 5.52 0.42
CA GLU A 29 -9.05 6.91 0.00
C GLU A 29 -8.28 7.82 0.96
N ARG A 30 -8.48 7.67 2.28
CA ARG A 30 -7.73 8.40 3.30
C ARG A 30 -6.24 8.07 3.27
N LEU A 31 -5.89 6.81 3.03
CA LEU A 31 -4.50 6.39 2.87
C LEU A 31 -3.82 7.17 1.75
N VAL A 32 -4.44 7.22 0.57
CA VAL A 32 -3.88 7.90 -0.59
C VAL A 32 -3.82 9.41 -0.38
N ASN A 33 -4.90 10.02 0.11
CA ASN A 33 -4.99 11.47 0.30
C ASN A 33 -4.02 12.00 1.37
N TYR A 34 -3.73 11.20 2.40
CA TYR A 34 -2.84 11.60 3.49
C TYR A 34 -1.48 10.89 3.48
N TYR A 35 -1.17 10.12 2.44
CA TYR A 35 0.15 9.50 2.26
C TYR A 35 1.32 10.49 2.38
N PRO A 36 1.23 11.75 1.88
CA PRO A 36 2.30 12.72 2.03
C PRO A 36 2.68 13.07 3.48
N LEU A 37 1.83 12.74 4.47
CA LEU A 37 2.16 12.93 5.89
C LEU A 37 3.28 11.99 6.38
N ILE A 38 3.48 10.86 5.71
CA ILE A 38 4.42 9.81 6.15
C ILE A 38 5.50 9.50 5.11
N SER A 39 5.41 10.04 3.91
CA SER A 39 6.35 9.78 2.82
C SER A 39 6.49 11.00 1.92
N SER A 40 7.73 11.33 1.57
CA SER A 40 8.08 12.30 0.53
C SER A 40 8.79 11.66 -0.67
N GLY A 41 9.02 10.34 -0.62
CA GLY A 41 9.74 9.59 -1.65
C GLY A 41 8.84 9.12 -2.80
N SER A 42 7.54 9.04 -2.56
CA SER A 42 6.55 8.62 -3.55
C SER A 42 5.19 9.25 -3.32
N LEU A 43 4.33 9.13 -4.32
CA LEU A 43 2.90 9.41 -4.23
C LEU A 43 2.15 8.09 -4.35
N LEU A 44 0.97 8.02 -3.72
CA LEU A 44 0.01 6.97 -3.99
C LEU A 44 -1.15 7.54 -4.79
N LYS A 45 -1.76 6.70 -5.61
CA LYS A 45 -3.01 6.98 -6.32
C LYS A 45 -3.95 5.80 -6.15
N LEU A 46 -5.23 6.10 -5.95
CA LEU A 46 -6.30 5.11 -5.97
C LEU A 46 -7.03 5.22 -7.32
N GLU A 47 -7.19 4.10 -8.00
CA GLU A 47 -8.02 4.01 -9.20
C GLU A 47 -9.12 3.00 -8.96
N LEU A 48 -10.35 3.38 -9.32
CA LEU A 48 -11.51 2.53 -9.25
C LEU A 48 -11.94 2.18 -10.67
N HIS A 49 -11.96 0.90 -10.99
CA HIS A 49 -12.38 0.34 -12.27
C HIS A 49 -13.47 -0.68 -11.99
N ASP A 50 -14.75 -0.37 -12.23
CA ASP A 50 -15.92 -1.23 -11.96
C ASP A 50 -15.87 -2.05 -10.65
N HIS A 51 -15.23 -3.22 -10.67
CA HIS A 51 -15.09 -4.16 -9.56
C HIS A 51 -13.65 -4.35 -9.05
N ILE A 52 -12.72 -3.52 -9.52
CA ILE A 52 -11.28 -3.58 -9.24
C ILE A 52 -10.85 -2.24 -8.64
N VAL A 53 -10.12 -2.34 -7.53
CA VAL A 53 -9.39 -1.21 -6.93
C VAL A 53 -7.91 -1.39 -7.22
N LYS A 54 -7.30 -0.42 -7.92
CA LYS A 54 -5.86 -0.40 -8.20
C LYS A 54 -5.21 0.70 -7.34
N ILE A 55 -4.14 0.33 -6.63
CA ILE A 55 -3.27 1.29 -5.94
C ILE A 55 -2.00 1.40 -6.75
N VAL A 56 -1.67 2.61 -7.18
CA VAL A 56 -0.46 2.93 -7.95
C VAL A 56 0.47 3.73 -7.06
N SER A 57 1.74 3.30 -6.98
CA SER A 57 2.80 4.11 -6.36
C SER A 57 3.65 4.74 -7.45
N ILE A 58 3.88 6.05 -7.31
CA ILE A 58 4.68 6.86 -8.24
C ILE A 58 5.88 7.37 -7.47
N GLU A 59 7.04 6.81 -7.76
CA GLU A 59 8.29 7.18 -7.11
C GLU A 59 8.81 8.52 -7.63
N VAL A 60 9.25 9.40 -6.73
CA VAL A 60 9.81 10.71 -7.09
C VAL A 60 11.18 10.56 -7.75
N THR A 61 11.89 9.47 -7.45
CA THR A 61 13.22 9.19 -8.01
C THR A 61 13.17 8.02 -8.98
N LYS A 62 14.03 8.06 -10.02
CA LYS A 62 14.13 6.99 -11.03
C LYS A 62 14.79 5.71 -10.53
N LYS A 63 15.43 5.74 -9.35
CA LYS A 63 16.22 4.63 -8.81
C LYS A 63 15.82 4.36 -7.37
N VAL A 64 14.71 3.64 -7.21
CA VAL A 64 14.27 3.15 -5.90
C VAL A 64 14.79 1.73 -5.71
N PRO A 65 15.55 1.43 -4.64
CA PRO A 65 16.00 0.07 -4.40
C PRO A 65 14.80 -0.86 -4.20
N ARG A 66 14.85 -2.04 -4.82
CA ARG A 66 13.79 -3.06 -4.75
C ARG A 66 13.27 -3.29 -3.32
N VAL A 67 14.16 -3.33 -2.33
CA VAL A 67 13.79 -3.54 -0.93
C VAL A 67 12.80 -2.50 -0.39
N PHE A 68 12.85 -1.24 -0.85
CA PHE A 68 11.90 -0.20 -0.45
C PHE A 68 10.52 -0.44 -1.07
N ILE A 69 10.47 -0.87 -2.33
CA ILE A 69 9.23 -1.22 -3.03
C ILE A 69 8.58 -2.42 -2.31
N ASP A 70 9.37 -3.45 -2.00
CA ASP A 70 8.91 -4.67 -1.33
C ASP A 70 8.39 -4.36 0.07
N ALA A 71 9.08 -3.49 0.81
CA ALA A 71 8.68 -3.05 2.12
C ALA A 71 7.37 -2.26 2.07
N GLY A 72 7.26 -1.27 1.17
CA GLY A 72 6.05 -0.47 0.99
C GLY A 72 4.84 -1.32 0.64
N PHE A 73 5.00 -2.23 -0.34
CA PHE A 73 3.95 -3.18 -0.71
C PHE A 73 3.55 -4.10 0.45
N SER A 74 4.53 -4.63 1.20
CA SER A 74 4.26 -5.49 2.37
C SER A 74 3.52 -4.74 3.48
N ILE A 75 3.85 -3.48 3.72
CA ILE A 75 3.18 -2.62 4.71
C ILE A 75 1.73 -2.36 4.27
N LEU A 76 1.49 -2.07 2.99
CA LEU A 76 0.15 -1.87 2.45
C LEU A 76 -0.72 -3.11 2.63
N LEU A 77 -0.21 -4.29 2.28
CA LEU A 77 -0.94 -5.55 2.51
C LEU A 77 -1.21 -5.81 3.98
N ALA A 78 -0.25 -5.48 4.85
CA ALA A 78 -0.44 -5.63 6.29
C ALA A 78 -1.50 -4.67 6.83
N LEU A 79 -1.54 -3.43 6.34
CA LEU A 79 -2.57 -2.46 6.68
C LEU A 79 -3.96 -2.98 6.34
N ILE A 80 -4.15 -3.42 5.09
CA ILE A 80 -5.43 -3.94 4.60
C ILE A 80 -5.85 -5.15 5.44
N ARG A 81 -4.92 -6.08 5.68
CA ARG A 81 -5.19 -7.28 6.49
C ARG A 81 -5.58 -6.95 7.93
N TRP A 82 -5.05 -5.87 8.49
CA TRP A 82 -5.39 -5.39 9.82
C TRP A 82 -6.78 -4.74 9.85
N LEU A 83 -7.10 -3.91 8.85
CA LEU A 83 -8.37 -3.17 8.78
C LEU A 83 -9.59 -4.07 8.59
N VAL A 84 -9.43 -5.17 7.86
CA VAL A 84 -10.52 -6.11 7.58
C VAL A 84 -10.12 -7.52 8.03
N PRO A 85 -9.97 -7.77 9.34
CA PRO A 85 -9.28 -8.97 9.82
C PRO A 85 -10.04 -10.27 9.57
N HIS A 86 -11.35 -10.18 9.33
CA HIS A 86 -12.25 -11.28 9.04
C HIS A 86 -12.39 -11.59 7.54
N TYR A 87 -11.88 -10.72 6.66
CA TYR A 87 -11.88 -10.92 5.23
C TYR A 87 -10.51 -11.35 4.76
N TYR A 88 -10.46 -12.40 3.93
CA TYR A 88 -9.23 -12.80 3.28
C TYR A 88 -9.04 -11.99 1.99
N VAL A 89 -8.42 -10.83 2.12
CA VAL A 89 -8.12 -9.95 0.99
C VAL A 89 -6.77 -10.33 0.40
N VAL A 90 -6.77 -10.71 -0.88
CA VAL A 90 -5.55 -10.94 -1.68
C VAL A 90 -5.54 -10.02 -2.90
N PRO A 91 -4.37 -9.54 -3.34
CA PRO A 91 -4.27 -8.81 -4.60
C PRO A 91 -4.71 -9.69 -5.77
N LEU A 92 -5.49 -9.12 -6.69
CA LEU A 92 -5.86 -9.78 -7.95
C LEU A 92 -4.66 -9.85 -8.92
N GLY A 93 -3.72 -8.92 -8.79
CA GLY A 93 -2.49 -8.86 -9.58
C GLY A 93 -1.53 -7.83 -8.99
N VAL A 94 -0.27 -7.90 -9.42
CA VAL A 94 0.77 -6.92 -9.06
C VAL A 94 1.64 -6.63 -10.28
N GLU A 95 1.88 -5.35 -10.53
CA GLU A 95 2.82 -4.87 -11.55
C GLU A 95 3.99 -4.22 -10.82
N LEU A 96 5.19 -4.74 -11.04
CA LEU A 96 6.41 -4.26 -10.40
C LEU A 96 7.34 -3.69 -11.46
N VAL A 97 8.07 -2.64 -11.10
CA VAL A 97 9.06 -1.98 -11.99
C VAL A 97 10.31 -2.84 -12.22
N TYR A 98 10.39 -4.03 -11.63
CA TYR A 98 11.50 -4.95 -11.72
C TYR A 98 10.98 -6.37 -11.97
N ALA A 99 11.80 -7.20 -12.61
CA ALA A 99 11.45 -8.58 -12.95
C ALA A 99 11.32 -9.49 -11.70
N PRO A 100 10.44 -10.51 -11.75
CA PRO A 100 10.38 -11.54 -10.73
C PRO A 100 11.75 -12.17 -10.44
N PRO A 101 12.02 -12.61 -9.20
CA PRO A 101 13.27 -13.30 -8.90
C PRO A 101 13.42 -14.55 -9.78
N GLY A 102 14.51 -14.63 -10.54
CA GLY A 102 14.79 -15.72 -11.48
C GLY A 102 14.71 -15.32 -12.95
N GLU A 103 14.07 -14.20 -13.26
CA GLU A 103 14.07 -13.60 -14.60
C GLU A 103 15.12 -12.46 -14.65
N ARG A 104 16.04 -12.51 -15.62
CA ARG A 104 16.97 -11.39 -15.85
C ARG A 104 16.16 -10.24 -16.45
N ALA A 105 16.25 -9.05 -15.84
CA ALA A 105 15.80 -7.82 -16.50
C ALA A 105 16.61 -7.68 -17.80
N GLY A 106 15.89 -7.74 -18.93
CA GLY A 106 16.45 -7.53 -20.27
C GLY A 106 16.85 -6.07 -20.48
#